data_AF-A0AAE3IAM3-F1
#
_entry.id   AF-A0AAE3IAM3-F1
#
_cell.length_a   1.000
_cell.length_b   1.000
_cell.length_c   1.000
_cell.angle_alpha   90.00
_cell.angle_beta   90.00
_cell.angle_gamma   90.00
#
_symmetry.space_group_name_H-M   'P 1'
#
loop_
_entity.id
_entity.type
_entity.pdbx_description
1 polymer ?
#
loop_
_entity_poly.entity_id
_entity_poly.type
_entity_poly.pdbx_seq_one_letter_code
_entity_poly.pdbx_strand_id
1 'polypeptide(L)'
;MSDDDWFESAFDDEEDTAEGAFESEEETTGSAFESEEDAAFDDESADTDAQGRAGATAASSADAFADSDTDGTGDREPFESDSDPFVSEESDPDGSLFDDDFASAMRSAGPGDESGTEDFENEEFESELPRIDLGISGLDDMIQGGVPERHLMVTIGAPGTGKTTFGLQFLYHGLQQGDNAVFITLEQSRQAILDTANERGWEFDRYEREDDLAIVDLDPVEMANSLDNIRGELPQLIREFDAERLVLDSVSLLEMMYDDQAKRRTEVFDFTRSLKQAGVTTMLTSEASEDNPYASRHGIIEYLTDAVFVLQYVRGDTQETRLAVEIQKIRNANHSRATKPYNITLDGIDVYQQASIF
;
A
#
# COMPACT_ATOMS: atom_id res chain seq x y z
N MET A 1 14.54 30.28 -19.45
CA MET A 1 14.78 29.57 -18.19
C MET A 1 14.02 28.29 -18.41
N SER A 2 14.78 27.29 -18.82
CA SER A 2 14.30 25.96 -19.19
C SER A 2 13.93 25.26 -17.88
N ASP A 3 12.75 24.66 -17.81
CA ASP A 3 12.25 23.90 -16.66
C ASP A 3 12.89 22.50 -16.61
N ASP A 4 14.18 22.37 -16.96
CA ASP A 4 14.86 21.09 -17.23
C ASP A 4 15.60 20.51 -15.99
N ASP A 5 15.62 21.21 -14.84
CA ASP A 5 16.56 20.92 -13.75
C ASP A 5 16.03 20.03 -12.62
N TRP A 6 14.73 19.69 -12.53
CA TRP A 6 14.21 19.07 -11.28
C TRP A 6 14.82 17.70 -10.96
N PHE A 7 15.16 16.90 -11.99
CA PHE A 7 15.77 15.59 -11.79
C PHE A 7 17.25 15.74 -11.42
N GLU A 8 18.03 16.55 -12.15
CA GLU A 8 19.44 16.82 -11.83
C GLU A 8 19.58 17.55 -10.47
N SER A 9 18.69 18.49 -10.15
CA SER A 9 18.66 19.15 -8.84
C SER A 9 18.33 18.20 -7.69
N ALA A 10 17.59 17.12 -7.94
CA ALA A 10 17.38 16.07 -6.94
C ALA A 10 18.66 15.27 -6.64
N PHE A 11 19.69 15.34 -7.51
CA PHE A 11 21.02 14.74 -7.29
C PHE A 11 22.06 15.75 -6.77
N ASP A 12 21.92 17.04 -7.05
CA ASP A 12 22.98 18.05 -6.82
C ASP A 12 22.97 18.76 -5.45
N ASP A 13 22.00 18.51 -4.57
CA ASP A 13 21.79 19.32 -3.35
C ASP A 13 22.77 19.08 -2.17
N GLU A 14 23.92 18.39 -2.38
CA GLU A 14 24.85 18.02 -1.29
C GLU A 14 26.36 18.31 -1.49
N GLU A 15 26.78 19.21 -2.39
CA GLU A 15 28.22 19.61 -2.43
C GLU A 15 28.59 20.84 -1.57
N ASP A 16 27.63 21.62 -1.05
CA ASP A 16 27.94 22.98 -0.53
C ASP A 16 27.96 23.17 1.01
N THR A 17 28.06 22.09 1.81
CA THR A 17 28.12 22.23 3.29
C THR A 17 29.42 21.79 3.97
N ALA A 18 30.48 21.48 3.21
CA ALA A 18 31.74 20.98 3.76
C ALA A 18 32.97 21.88 3.55
N GLU A 19 32.83 23.21 3.40
CA GLU A 19 34.00 24.10 3.46
C GLU A 19 33.69 25.41 4.20
N GLY A 20 34.05 25.49 5.48
CA GLY A 20 34.11 26.79 6.15
C GLY A 20 34.03 26.81 7.66
N ALA A 21 34.93 26.13 8.38
CA ALA A 21 35.22 26.50 9.78
C ALA A 21 36.54 25.89 10.28
N PHE A 22 37.68 26.36 9.80
CA PHE A 22 38.93 26.26 10.55
C PHE A 22 39.76 27.54 10.37
N GLU A 23 40.50 27.88 11.43
CA GLU A 23 41.31 29.10 11.69
C GLU A 23 40.58 30.28 12.33
N SER A 24 41.05 30.95 13.37
CA SER A 24 42.08 30.73 14.41
C SER A 24 42.04 31.99 15.27
N GLU A 25 42.18 31.92 16.59
CA GLU A 25 42.86 32.97 17.36
C GLU A 25 43.19 32.50 18.80
N GLU A 26 44.47 32.67 19.14
CA GLU A 26 45.15 32.30 20.39
C GLU A 26 45.02 33.39 21.48
N GLU A 27 45.06 32.92 22.73
CA GLU A 27 45.55 33.54 23.99
C GLU A 27 44.97 34.92 24.44
N THR A 28 44.75 35.24 25.72
CA THR A 28 45.67 35.16 26.89
C THR A 28 44.90 35.38 28.22
N THR A 29 45.43 34.82 29.32
CA THR A 29 45.30 35.21 30.75
C THR A 29 43.91 35.10 31.43
N GLY A 30 43.72 34.63 32.67
CA GLY A 30 44.57 34.17 33.77
C GLY A 30 43.71 34.04 35.06
N SER A 31 44.25 33.36 36.09
CA SER A 31 43.85 33.44 37.53
C SER A 31 42.46 32.90 37.93
N ALA A 32 42.31 31.71 38.53
CA ALA A 32 42.54 31.34 39.95
C ALA A 32 41.37 31.64 40.93
N PHE A 33 41.01 30.59 41.71
CA PHE A 33 40.51 30.53 43.09
C PHE A 33 38.98 30.50 43.43
N GLU A 34 38.67 29.55 44.34
CA GLU A 34 37.62 29.47 45.40
C GLU A 34 36.13 29.33 44.95
N SER A 35 35.30 28.35 45.34
CA SER A 35 34.97 27.55 46.56
C SER A 35 33.67 28.00 47.26
N GLU A 36 32.96 27.01 47.82
CA GLU A 36 31.86 27.07 48.84
C GLU A 36 30.42 27.28 48.29
N GLU A 37 29.50 26.31 48.46
CA GLU A 37 28.57 26.08 49.61
C GLU A 37 27.53 27.22 49.73
N ASP A 38 26.22 27.06 50.00
CA ASP A 38 25.49 26.03 50.75
C ASP A 38 23.95 26.30 50.65
N ALA A 39 23.16 25.31 51.09
CA ALA A 39 21.80 25.36 51.72
C ALA A 39 20.60 26.09 51.02
N ALA A 40 19.46 25.45 50.71
CA ALA A 40 18.44 24.78 51.54
C ALA A 40 17.51 25.72 52.35
N PHE A 41 16.27 25.25 52.58
CA PHE A 41 15.09 25.80 53.28
C PHE A 41 14.04 26.52 52.41
N ASP A 42 12.72 26.43 52.63
CA ASP A 42 11.78 25.45 53.22
C ASP A 42 10.37 26.09 53.09
N ASP A 43 9.35 25.28 53.35
CA ASP A 43 8.07 25.64 54.01
C ASP A 43 6.84 26.15 53.22
N GLU A 44 5.93 25.17 53.02
CA GLU A 44 4.55 25.05 53.52
C GLU A 44 3.40 26.05 53.21
N SER A 45 2.23 25.40 53.07
CA SER A 45 0.86 25.78 53.50
C SER A 45 0.07 26.72 52.57
N ALA A 46 -1.26 26.60 52.40
CA ALA A 46 -2.28 25.70 52.90
C ALA A 46 -3.57 25.86 52.07
N ASP A 47 -4.45 24.87 52.25
CA ASP A 47 -5.87 24.74 51.92
C ASP A 47 -6.72 26.01 51.76
N THR A 48 -7.79 25.93 50.93
CA THR A 48 -9.18 25.90 51.44
C THR A 48 -10.25 25.75 50.35
N ASP A 49 -11.23 24.89 50.67
CA ASP A 49 -12.53 24.65 50.04
C ASP A 49 -13.43 25.91 49.91
N ALA A 50 -14.32 25.93 48.90
CA ALA A 50 -15.68 26.45 49.06
C ALA A 50 -16.66 25.97 47.96
N GLN A 51 -17.80 25.45 48.42
CA GLN A 51 -18.96 24.97 47.67
C GLN A 51 -19.97 26.08 47.32
N GLY A 52 -20.74 25.90 46.24
CA GLY A 52 -22.21 25.94 46.32
C GLY A 52 -23.01 27.21 45.92
N ARG A 53 -23.60 27.14 44.72
CA ARG A 53 -25.03 27.39 44.32
C ARG A 53 -25.71 28.80 44.39
N ALA A 54 -26.28 29.10 43.22
CA ALA A 54 -27.67 29.54 42.89
C ALA A 54 -28.02 31.03 42.69
N GLY A 55 -28.75 31.32 41.60
CA GLY A 55 -29.57 32.54 41.41
C GLY A 55 -29.86 32.87 39.93
N ALA A 56 -31.14 32.98 39.56
CA ALA A 56 -31.71 32.98 38.20
C ALA A 56 -32.17 34.35 37.67
N THR A 57 -32.41 34.47 36.34
CA THR A 57 -33.40 35.36 35.65
C THR A 57 -33.68 34.79 34.22
N ALA A 58 -34.88 34.28 33.87
CA ALA A 58 -36.05 34.94 33.23
C ALA A 58 -35.78 35.45 31.78
N ALA A 59 -36.59 35.27 30.71
CA ALA A 59 -38.01 34.93 30.52
C ALA A 59 -38.39 34.54 29.05
N SER A 60 -39.52 33.81 28.91
CA SER A 60 -40.60 33.82 27.87
C SER A 60 -40.29 33.60 26.38
N SER A 61 -41.10 32.92 25.54
CA SER A 61 -42.54 32.57 25.57
C SER A 61 -42.86 31.42 24.60
N ALA A 62 -43.82 30.58 24.98
CA ALA A 62 -44.54 29.65 24.11
C ALA A 62 -45.74 30.36 23.44
N ASP A 63 -46.24 29.84 22.32
CA ASP A 63 -47.65 29.43 22.22
C ASP A 63 -47.94 28.60 20.96
N ALA A 64 -48.79 27.60 21.17
CA ALA A 64 -49.40 26.69 20.19
C ALA A 64 -50.78 27.22 19.74
N PHE A 65 -51.32 26.70 18.63
CA PHE A 65 -52.74 26.44 18.27
C PHE A 65 -52.72 25.98 16.78
N ALA A 66 -53.08 24.73 16.39
CA ALA A 66 -54.43 24.14 16.18
C ALA A 66 -55.35 25.08 15.36
N ASP A 67 -56.10 24.70 14.31
CA ASP A 67 -56.64 23.42 13.81
C ASP A 67 -57.21 23.65 12.39
N SER A 68 -57.56 22.54 11.71
CA SER A 68 -58.78 22.31 10.91
C SER A 68 -58.59 21.71 9.49
N ASP A 69 -58.92 20.41 9.45
CA ASP A 69 -59.85 19.73 8.53
C ASP A 69 -59.46 19.41 7.08
N THR A 70 -59.41 18.12 6.78
CA THR A 70 -60.38 17.50 5.85
C THR A 70 -60.44 15.98 6.00
N ASP A 71 -61.69 15.50 6.12
CA ASP A 71 -62.18 14.12 6.28
C ASP A 71 -61.91 13.19 5.08
N GLY A 72 -61.96 11.87 5.36
CA GLY A 72 -62.39 10.89 4.36
C GLY A 72 -61.91 9.44 4.53
N THR A 73 -62.51 8.69 5.46
CA THR A 73 -62.93 7.27 5.39
C THR A 73 -62.22 6.36 4.35
N GLY A 74 -61.50 5.29 4.68
CA GLY A 74 -61.95 4.15 5.48
C GLY A 74 -62.59 3.10 4.58
N ASP A 75 -61.83 2.07 4.17
CA ASP A 75 -62.29 0.68 4.02
C ASP A 75 -61.12 -0.24 3.61
N ARG A 76 -60.92 -1.29 4.41
CA ARG A 76 -60.13 -2.49 4.09
C ARG A 76 -61.11 -3.51 3.52
N GLU A 77 -60.69 -4.28 2.52
CA GLU A 77 -60.91 -5.73 2.39
C GLU A 77 -60.03 -6.26 1.21
N PRO A 78 -59.69 -7.56 1.22
CA PRO A 78 -58.71 -8.23 0.33
C PRO A 78 -59.42 -8.82 -0.91
N PHE A 79 -58.83 -9.82 -1.59
CA PHE A 79 -59.33 -10.60 -2.78
C PHE A 79 -58.56 -10.27 -4.10
N GLU A 80 -58.11 -11.18 -4.98
CA GLU A 80 -58.44 -12.60 -5.23
C GLU A 80 -57.23 -13.41 -5.72
N SER A 81 -57.15 -14.63 -5.21
CA SER A 81 -56.62 -15.81 -5.88
C SER A 81 -57.59 -16.23 -7.00
N ASP A 82 -57.09 -16.48 -8.20
CA ASP A 82 -57.84 -17.24 -9.20
C ASP A 82 -57.19 -18.60 -9.45
N SER A 83 -58.08 -19.59 -9.40
CA SER A 83 -57.91 -21.03 -9.39
C SER A 83 -57.70 -21.66 -10.77
N ASP A 84 -56.98 -22.79 -10.79
CA ASP A 84 -56.95 -23.79 -11.87
C ASP A 84 -58.34 -24.27 -12.33
N PRO A 85 -58.42 -24.87 -13.53
CA PRO A 85 -58.84 -26.28 -13.52
C PRO A 85 -58.11 -27.20 -14.52
N PHE A 86 -57.54 -28.28 -13.97
CA PHE A 86 -57.60 -29.69 -14.38
C PHE A 86 -57.22 -30.17 -15.82
N VAL A 87 -56.10 -30.91 -15.85
CA VAL A 87 -55.86 -32.28 -16.39
C VAL A 87 -56.06 -32.57 -17.89
N SER A 88 -54.97 -32.95 -18.58
CA SER A 88 -54.84 -34.27 -19.24
C SER A 88 -53.40 -34.54 -19.74
N GLU A 89 -53.09 -35.83 -19.78
CA GLU A 89 -51.80 -36.52 -19.95
C GLU A 89 -51.08 -36.41 -21.32
N GLU A 90 -49.77 -36.69 -21.26
CA GLU A 90 -48.88 -37.31 -22.26
C GLU A 90 -48.53 -36.60 -23.60
N SER A 91 -47.21 -36.36 -23.81
CA SER A 91 -46.35 -36.91 -24.90
C SER A 91 -45.14 -35.99 -25.22
N ASP A 92 -43.91 -36.45 -24.96
CA ASP A 92 -42.60 -35.86 -25.33
C ASP A 92 -42.39 -35.73 -26.88
N PRO A 93 -41.23 -35.26 -27.43
CA PRO A 93 -40.03 -34.56 -26.89
C PRO A 93 -39.57 -33.34 -27.76
N ASP A 94 -38.50 -32.64 -27.33
CA ASP A 94 -37.35 -32.17 -28.14
C ASP A 94 -36.86 -30.76 -27.74
N GLY A 95 -35.57 -30.64 -27.39
CA GLY A 95 -34.93 -29.35 -27.14
C GLY A 95 -33.75 -29.28 -26.17
N SER A 96 -33.04 -30.37 -25.83
CA SER A 96 -31.78 -30.32 -25.05
C SER A 96 -30.55 -30.49 -25.96
N LEU A 97 -30.22 -29.45 -26.73
CA LEU A 97 -29.03 -29.44 -27.60
C LEU A 97 -27.73 -29.00 -26.90
N PHE A 98 -27.73 -28.86 -25.57
CA PHE A 98 -26.57 -28.35 -24.80
C PHE A 98 -26.12 -29.21 -23.62
N ASP A 99 -26.85 -30.26 -23.22
CA ASP A 99 -26.48 -31.09 -22.06
C ASP A 99 -25.66 -32.34 -22.42
N ASP A 100 -25.81 -32.86 -23.64
CA ASP A 100 -25.19 -34.13 -24.03
C ASP A 100 -23.66 -34.02 -24.25
N ASP A 101 -23.15 -32.85 -24.65
CA ASP A 101 -21.71 -32.66 -24.91
C ASP A 101 -20.91 -32.54 -23.61
N PHE A 102 -21.49 -31.92 -22.58
CA PHE A 102 -20.85 -31.81 -21.26
C PHE A 102 -20.87 -33.14 -20.50
N ALA A 103 -21.99 -33.88 -20.56
CA ALA A 103 -22.11 -35.19 -19.95
C ALA A 103 -21.25 -36.25 -20.65
N SER A 104 -21.04 -36.13 -21.97
CA SER A 104 -20.11 -36.94 -22.77
C SER A 104 -18.66 -36.76 -22.33
N ALA A 105 -18.23 -35.51 -22.13
CA ALA A 105 -16.88 -35.19 -21.67
C ALA A 105 -16.58 -35.79 -20.28
N MET A 106 -17.54 -35.68 -19.35
CA MET A 106 -17.42 -36.24 -17.99
C MET A 106 -17.46 -37.78 -17.94
N ARG A 107 -18.11 -38.45 -18.90
CA ARG A 107 -18.15 -39.93 -18.96
C ARG A 107 -16.92 -40.55 -19.61
N SER A 108 -16.10 -39.75 -20.30
CA SER A 108 -14.82 -40.21 -20.87
C SER A 108 -13.73 -40.39 -19.79
N ALA A 109 -13.90 -39.75 -18.63
CA ALA A 109 -13.15 -40.04 -17.42
C ALA A 109 -13.78 -41.25 -16.70
N GLY A 110 -13.32 -42.45 -17.05
CA GLY A 110 -13.77 -43.70 -16.42
C GLY A 110 -13.44 -43.75 -14.91
N PRO A 111 -14.09 -44.64 -14.14
CA PRO A 111 -13.82 -44.77 -12.71
C PRO A 111 -12.48 -45.50 -12.51
N GLY A 112 -11.42 -44.73 -12.31
CA GLY A 112 -10.07 -45.21 -11.99
C GLY A 112 -9.81 -45.14 -10.49
N ASP A 113 -9.72 -46.32 -9.87
CA ASP A 113 -8.94 -46.72 -8.69
C ASP A 113 -8.73 -45.71 -7.53
N GLU A 114 -9.42 -45.97 -6.42
CA GLU A 114 -9.18 -45.36 -5.10
C GLU A 114 -7.85 -45.88 -4.50
N SER A 115 -6.70 -45.43 -5.01
CA SER A 115 -5.42 -45.44 -4.26
C SER A 115 -4.37 -44.53 -4.90
N GLY A 116 -4.63 -43.23 -4.92
CA GLY A 116 -3.64 -42.22 -5.26
C GLY A 116 -3.81 -41.01 -4.36
N THR A 117 -2.90 -40.80 -3.44
CA THR A 117 -2.47 -39.42 -3.13
C THR A 117 -1.92 -38.88 -4.43
N GLU A 118 -2.78 -38.29 -5.26
CA GLU A 118 -2.32 -37.36 -6.28
C GLU A 118 -1.82 -36.14 -5.51
N ASP A 119 -0.55 -36.21 -5.13
CA ASP A 119 0.25 -35.02 -4.96
C ASP A 119 -0.04 -34.15 -6.18
N PHE A 120 -0.60 -32.96 -5.95
CA PHE A 120 -0.63 -31.91 -6.95
C PHE A 120 0.84 -31.56 -7.21
N GLU A 121 1.51 -32.35 -8.03
CA GLU A 121 2.83 -32.06 -8.55
C GLU A 121 2.73 -30.66 -9.14
N ASN A 122 3.61 -29.77 -8.68
CA ASN A 122 3.77 -28.42 -9.23
C ASN A 122 3.89 -28.55 -10.76
N GLU A 123 2.79 -28.38 -11.49
CA GLU A 123 2.85 -28.14 -12.92
C GLU A 123 3.64 -26.84 -13.06
N GLU A 124 4.91 -26.95 -13.48
CA GLU A 124 5.74 -25.81 -13.81
C GLU A 124 4.95 -24.96 -14.80
N PHE A 125 4.55 -23.76 -14.38
CA PHE A 125 3.84 -22.83 -15.22
C PHE A 125 4.81 -22.36 -16.32
N GLU A 126 4.83 -23.08 -17.46
CA GLU A 126 5.66 -22.75 -18.61
C GLU A 126 5.16 -21.45 -19.24
N SER A 127 5.85 -20.35 -18.94
CA SER A 127 5.59 -19.03 -19.49
C SER A 127 6.85 -18.51 -20.14
N GLU A 128 6.74 -18.01 -21.38
CA GLU A 128 7.85 -17.41 -22.11
C GLU A 128 8.20 -15.99 -21.61
N LEU A 129 7.44 -15.43 -20.67
CA LEU A 129 7.70 -14.13 -20.09
C LEU A 129 8.85 -14.23 -19.08
N PRO A 130 9.89 -13.37 -19.17
CA PRO A 130 10.88 -13.21 -18.12
C PRO A 130 10.24 -12.87 -16.76
N ARG A 131 10.84 -13.36 -15.68
CA ARG A 131 10.28 -13.25 -14.32
C ARG A 131 11.36 -12.91 -13.31
N ILE A 132 10.95 -12.21 -12.27
CA ILE A 132 11.80 -11.86 -11.14
C ILE A 132 11.17 -12.32 -9.83
N ASP A 133 12.05 -12.60 -8.88
CA ASP A 133 11.67 -12.74 -7.47
C ASP A 133 11.62 -11.36 -6.81
N LEU A 134 10.73 -11.24 -5.83
CA LEU A 134 10.58 -10.03 -5.02
C LEU A 134 11.75 -9.88 -4.03
N GLY A 135 12.40 -10.98 -3.63
CA GLY A 135 13.45 -10.98 -2.62
C GLY A 135 12.92 -11.04 -1.19
N ILE A 136 11.69 -11.50 -1.01
CA ILE A 136 11.04 -11.64 0.29
C ILE A 136 10.82 -13.11 0.57
N SER A 137 11.64 -13.65 1.47
CA SER A 137 11.57 -15.05 1.93
C SER A 137 10.15 -15.42 2.36
N GLY A 138 9.68 -16.59 1.92
CA GLY A 138 8.33 -17.08 2.16
C GLY A 138 7.25 -16.44 1.29
N LEU A 139 7.42 -15.19 0.84
CA LEU A 139 6.51 -14.57 -0.12
C LEU A 139 6.81 -15.02 -1.54
N ASP A 140 8.08 -15.12 -1.92
CA ASP A 140 8.47 -15.66 -3.23
C ASP A 140 8.01 -17.12 -3.38
N ASP A 141 8.03 -17.91 -2.30
CA ASP A 141 7.47 -19.26 -2.29
C ASP A 141 5.94 -19.31 -2.48
N MET A 142 5.24 -18.20 -2.22
CA MET A 142 3.82 -18.06 -2.49
C MET A 142 3.54 -17.75 -3.97
N ILE A 143 4.55 -17.43 -4.78
CA ILE A 143 4.41 -17.06 -6.19
C ILE A 143 5.02 -18.16 -7.05
N GLN A 144 4.23 -18.78 -7.92
CA GLN A 144 4.75 -19.85 -8.78
C GLN A 144 5.62 -19.24 -9.90
N GLY A 145 6.95 -19.32 -9.71
CA GLY A 145 7.96 -18.90 -10.68
C GLY A 145 8.26 -17.40 -10.71
N GLY A 146 7.81 -16.64 -9.72
CA GLY A 146 8.06 -15.19 -9.64
C GLY A 146 7.08 -14.32 -10.43
N VAL A 147 7.23 -13.00 -10.30
CA VAL A 147 6.40 -12.00 -10.97
C VAL A 147 6.97 -11.70 -12.35
N PRO A 148 6.15 -11.60 -13.41
CA PRO A 148 6.66 -11.21 -14.72
C PRO A 148 7.36 -9.85 -14.70
N GLU A 149 8.47 -9.73 -15.43
CA GLU A 149 9.18 -8.47 -15.58
C GLU A 149 8.31 -7.36 -16.18
N ARG A 150 8.69 -6.12 -15.92
CA ARG A 150 8.03 -4.90 -16.42
C ARG A 150 6.57 -4.77 -15.98
N HIS A 151 6.17 -5.55 -14.97
CA HIS A 151 4.86 -5.43 -14.36
C HIS A 151 4.83 -4.26 -13.38
N LEU A 152 3.66 -3.65 -13.28
CA LEU A 152 3.37 -2.66 -12.26
C LEU A 152 2.72 -3.37 -11.08
N MET A 153 3.37 -3.34 -9.93
CA MET A 153 2.92 -3.98 -8.70
C MET A 153 2.49 -2.92 -7.69
N VAL A 154 1.63 -3.28 -6.75
CA VAL A 154 1.32 -2.42 -5.61
C VAL A 154 1.33 -3.21 -4.31
N THR A 155 1.89 -2.60 -3.28
CA THR A 155 1.76 -3.03 -1.88
C THR A 155 0.81 -2.09 -1.15
N ILE A 156 -0.35 -2.63 -0.76
CA ILE A 156 -1.43 -1.92 -0.07
C ILE A 156 -1.38 -2.26 1.41
N GLY A 157 -1.53 -1.28 2.29
CA GLY A 157 -1.61 -1.56 3.72
C GLY A 157 -1.78 -0.33 4.61
N ALA A 158 -2.21 -0.56 5.84
CA ALA A 158 -2.34 0.49 6.86
C ALA A 158 -0.95 1.08 7.25
N PRO A 159 -0.91 2.23 7.96
CA PRO A 159 0.34 2.74 8.51
C PRO A 159 1.04 1.71 9.41
N GLY A 160 2.36 1.63 9.30
CA GLY A 160 3.18 0.71 10.11
C GLY A 160 3.17 -0.76 9.68
N THR A 161 2.48 -1.13 8.60
CA THR A 161 2.52 -2.51 8.07
C THR A 161 3.75 -2.81 7.22
N GLY A 162 4.74 -1.92 7.13
CA GLY A 162 6.00 -2.23 6.45
C GLY A 162 6.01 -2.07 4.92
N LYS A 163 5.09 -1.29 4.33
CA LYS A 163 5.06 -1.00 2.87
C LYS A 163 6.40 -0.50 2.33
N THR A 164 7.00 0.50 2.98
CA THR A 164 8.32 1.03 2.65
C THR A 164 9.39 -0.04 2.73
N THR A 165 9.41 -0.84 3.81
CA THR A 165 10.36 -1.95 3.96
C THR A 165 10.20 -3.00 2.86
N PHE A 166 8.97 -3.29 2.45
CA PHE A 166 8.69 -4.17 1.31
C PHE A 166 9.33 -3.63 0.03
N GLY A 167 9.13 -2.35 -0.27
CA GLY A 167 9.73 -1.69 -1.44
C GLY A 167 11.26 -1.70 -1.39
N LEU A 168 11.85 -1.34 -0.26
CA LEU A 168 13.31 -1.31 -0.09
C LEU A 168 13.93 -2.71 -0.24
N GLN A 169 13.31 -3.74 0.34
CA GLN A 169 13.78 -5.12 0.19
C GLN A 169 13.68 -5.61 -1.26
N PHE A 170 12.63 -5.19 -1.97
CA PHE A 170 12.48 -5.45 -3.41
C PHE A 170 13.60 -4.83 -4.26
N LEU A 171 14.00 -3.58 -3.97
CA LEU A 171 15.15 -2.97 -4.63
C LEU A 171 16.47 -3.62 -4.23
N TYR A 172 16.67 -3.85 -2.93
CA TYR A 172 17.89 -4.47 -2.41
C TYR A 172 18.16 -5.82 -3.08
N HIS A 173 17.13 -6.64 -3.22
CA HIS A 173 17.27 -7.91 -3.91
C HIS A 173 17.70 -7.73 -5.38
N GLY A 174 17.18 -6.72 -6.09
CA GLY A 174 17.64 -6.40 -7.44
C GLY A 174 19.11 -5.96 -7.48
N LEU A 175 19.48 -5.04 -6.60
CA LEU A 175 20.84 -4.54 -6.47
C LEU A 175 21.84 -5.69 -6.21
N GLN A 176 21.45 -6.68 -5.41
CA GLN A 176 22.26 -7.89 -5.20
C GLN A 176 22.45 -8.75 -6.45
N GLN A 177 21.53 -8.68 -7.41
CA GLN A 177 21.63 -9.35 -8.72
C GLN A 177 22.32 -8.48 -9.78
N GLY A 178 22.68 -7.24 -9.46
CA GLY A 178 23.29 -6.28 -10.39
C GLY A 178 22.27 -5.46 -11.20
N ASP A 179 21.01 -5.40 -10.77
CA ASP A 179 20.00 -4.52 -11.36
C ASP A 179 20.23 -3.08 -10.89
N ASN A 180 20.14 -2.11 -11.81
CA ASN A 180 20.02 -0.70 -11.43
C ASN A 180 18.62 -0.42 -10.87
N ALA A 181 18.54 0.35 -9.79
CA ALA A 181 17.33 0.58 -9.03
C ALA A 181 17.05 2.08 -8.83
N VAL A 182 15.77 2.44 -8.85
CA VAL A 182 15.32 3.81 -8.52
C VAL A 182 14.31 3.74 -7.38
N PHE A 183 14.52 4.54 -6.33
CA PHE A 183 13.55 4.75 -5.25
C PHE A 183 13.05 6.18 -5.30
N ILE A 184 11.76 6.37 -5.57
CA ILE A 184 11.12 7.68 -5.53
C ILE A 184 10.28 7.75 -4.25
N THR A 185 10.55 8.72 -3.40
CA THR A 185 9.76 8.97 -2.19
C THR A 185 9.04 10.31 -2.27
N LEU A 186 7.84 10.37 -1.70
CA LEU A 186 7.03 11.58 -1.56
C LEU A 186 6.73 11.91 -0.09
N GLU A 187 7.08 11.01 0.84
CA GLU A 187 6.73 11.12 2.26
C GLU A 187 7.95 11.28 3.17
N GLN A 188 9.13 10.83 2.72
CA GLN A 188 10.36 10.79 3.50
C GLN A 188 11.48 11.51 2.75
N SER A 189 12.52 11.95 3.46
CA SER A 189 13.71 12.48 2.80
C SER A 189 14.60 11.34 2.26
N ARG A 190 15.44 11.65 1.28
CA ARG A 190 16.48 10.75 0.78
C ARG A 190 17.32 10.15 1.91
N GLN A 191 17.81 11.00 2.83
CA GLN A 191 18.62 10.54 3.97
C GLN A 191 17.87 9.56 4.88
N ALA A 192 16.57 9.77 5.12
CA ALA A 192 15.79 8.85 5.96
C ALA A 192 15.64 7.46 5.31
N ILE A 193 15.56 7.40 3.98
CA ILE A 193 15.55 6.14 3.23
C ILE A 193 16.91 5.43 3.34
N LEU A 194 18.00 6.15 3.13
CA LEU A 194 19.36 5.63 3.30
C LEU A 194 19.56 5.08 4.71
N ASP A 195 19.27 5.87 5.75
CA ASP A 195 19.39 5.46 7.15
C ASP A 195 18.59 4.18 7.43
N THR A 196 17.36 4.10 6.93
CA THR A 196 16.49 2.93 7.08
C THR A 196 17.11 1.68 6.44
N ALA A 197 17.64 1.80 5.22
CA ALA A 197 18.26 0.67 4.53
C ALA A 197 19.60 0.27 5.18
N ASN A 198 20.41 1.24 5.59
CA ASN A 198 21.72 1.00 6.19
C ASN A 198 21.63 0.41 7.60
N GLU A 199 20.62 0.77 8.39
CA GLU A 199 20.34 0.14 9.69
C GLU A 199 20.10 -1.38 9.56
N ARG A 200 19.64 -1.82 8.38
CA ARG A 200 19.42 -3.24 8.02
C ARG A 200 20.64 -3.91 7.40
N GLY A 201 21.74 -3.19 7.25
CA GLY A 201 22.97 -3.69 6.63
C GLY A 201 22.87 -3.87 5.12
N TRP A 202 21.94 -3.19 4.45
CA TRP A 202 21.77 -3.29 2.99
C TRP A 202 22.75 -2.42 2.19
N GLU A 203 23.52 -1.56 2.86
CA GLU A 203 24.60 -0.74 2.28
C GLU A 203 24.13 0.13 1.09
N PHE A 204 22.97 0.79 1.20
CA PHE A 204 22.43 1.62 0.10
C PHE A 204 23.35 2.78 -0.26
N ASP A 205 24.09 3.35 0.71
CA ASP A 205 25.10 4.37 0.43
C ASP A 205 26.16 3.88 -0.56
N ARG A 206 26.43 2.56 -0.57
CA ARG A 206 27.39 1.97 -1.49
C ARG A 206 26.83 1.92 -2.90
N TYR A 207 25.62 1.40 -3.08
CA TYR A 207 24.98 1.33 -4.39
C TYR A 207 24.74 2.70 -5.01
N GLU A 208 24.40 3.69 -4.19
CA GLU A 208 24.23 5.06 -4.68
C GLU A 208 25.54 5.66 -5.19
N ARG A 209 26.65 5.47 -4.46
CA ARG A 209 27.99 5.92 -4.91
C ARG A 209 28.53 5.14 -6.10
N GLU A 210 28.04 3.93 -6.33
CA GLU A 210 28.39 3.07 -7.47
C GLU A 210 27.50 3.38 -8.69
N ASP A 211 26.58 4.36 -8.59
CA ASP A 211 25.59 4.73 -9.61
C ASP A 211 24.61 3.58 -9.98
N ASP A 212 24.47 2.57 -9.10
CA ASP A 212 23.53 1.45 -9.27
C ASP A 212 22.16 1.78 -8.65
N LEU A 213 22.10 2.72 -7.70
CA LEU A 213 20.88 3.15 -7.02
C LEU A 213 20.69 4.66 -7.10
N ALA A 214 19.52 5.11 -7.53
CA ALA A 214 19.11 6.50 -7.41
C ALA A 214 17.95 6.64 -6.41
N ILE A 215 18.08 7.53 -5.43
CA ILE A 215 17.01 7.87 -4.49
C ILE A 215 16.59 9.32 -4.75
N VAL A 216 15.31 9.50 -5.07
CA VAL A 216 14.73 10.81 -5.42
C VAL A 216 13.63 11.11 -4.41
N ASP A 217 13.78 12.17 -3.61
CA ASP A 217 12.72 12.68 -2.74
C ASP A 217 12.00 13.86 -3.39
N LEU A 218 10.79 13.58 -3.88
CA LEU A 218 9.95 14.58 -4.52
C LEU A 218 9.08 15.30 -3.49
N ASP A 219 9.14 16.63 -3.50
CA ASP A 219 8.22 17.42 -2.69
C ASP A 219 6.76 17.28 -3.22
N PRO A 220 5.77 17.00 -2.36
CA PRO A 220 4.38 16.85 -2.80
C PRO A 220 3.79 18.09 -3.48
N VAL A 221 4.23 19.29 -3.11
CA VAL A 221 3.79 20.55 -3.72
C VAL A 221 4.41 20.68 -5.11
N GLU A 222 5.69 20.35 -5.28
CA GLU A 222 6.32 20.30 -6.58
C GLU A 222 5.62 19.30 -7.49
N MET A 223 5.36 18.09 -6.99
CA MET A 223 4.66 17.07 -7.74
C MET A 223 3.26 17.55 -8.18
N ALA A 224 2.57 18.35 -7.36
CA ALA A 224 1.27 18.92 -7.72
C ALA A 224 1.33 19.93 -8.87
N ASN A 225 2.39 20.72 -8.89
CA ASN A 225 2.55 21.79 -9.86
C ASN A 225 3.15 21.28 -11.18
N SER A 226 3.94 20.21 -11.11
CA SER A 226 4.80 19.73 -12.21
C SER A 226 4.47 18.31 -12.65
N LEU A 227 3.34 17.71 -12.24
CA LEU A 227 3.00 16.32 -12.60
C LEU A 227 3.08 16.05 -14.10
N ASP A 228 2.62 16.96 -14.95
CA ASP A 228 2.66 16.79 -16.40
C ASP A 228 4.10 16.67 -16.92
N ASN A 229 5.02 17.45 -16.37
CA ASN A 229 6.45 17.43 -16.71
C ASN A 229 7.11 16.15 -16.15
N ILE A 230 6.92 15.87 -14.86
CA ILE A 230 7.44 14.66 -14.20
C ILE A 230 6.98 13.42 -14.96
N ARG A 231 5.68 13.32 -15.30
CA ARG A 231 5.13 12.20 -16.08
C ARG A 231 5.77 12.08 -17.46
N GLY A 232 6.13 13.20 -18.09
CA GLY A 232 6.76 13.24 -19.41
C GLY A 232 8.24 12.85 -19.41
N GLU A 233 8.98 13.29 -18.40
CA GLU A 233 10.44 13.17 -18.31
C GLU A 233 10.89 11.91 -17.58
N LEU A 234 10.18 11.53 -16.51
CA LEU A 234 10.53 10.38 -15.68
C LEU A 234 10.77 9.09 -16.49
N PRO A 235 9.94 8.73 -17.49
CA PRO A 235 10.20 7.54 -18.29
C PRO A 235 11.51 7.59 -19.09
N GLN A 236 11.96 8.79 -19.49
CA GLN A 236 13.23 8.95 -20.18
C GLN A 236 14.40 8.85 -19.21
N LEU A 237 14.30 9.47 -18.05
CA LEU A 237 15.31 9.45 -17.00
C LEU A 237 15.56 8.02 -16.47
N ILE A 238 14.48 7.26 -16.24
CA ILE A 238 14.55 5.84 -15.88
C ILE A 238 15.31 5.03 -16.95
N ARG A 239 15.07 5.33 -18.23
CA ARG A 239 15.73 4.65 -19.35
C ARG A 239 17.20 5.05 -19.51
N GLU A 240 17.54 6.30 -19.19
CA GLU A 240 18.91 6.80 -19.24
C GLU A 240 19.76 6.26 -18.09
N PHE A 241 19.15 6.06 -16.91
CA PHE A 241 19.75 5.37 -15.77
C PHE A 241 19.81 3.83 -15.93
N ASP A 242 19.18 3.29 -16.98
CA ASP A 242 19.09 1.84 -17.25
C ASP A 242 18.45 1.05 -16.08
N ALA A 243 17.46 1.65 -15.41
CA ALA A 243 16.83 1.04 -14.24
C ALA A 243 15.98 -0.19 -14.61
N GLU A 244 16.20 -1.31 -13.93
CA GLU A 244 15.39 -2.52 -14.06
C GLU A 244 14.31 -2.61 -12.98
N ARG A 245 14.53 -1.96 -11.83
CA ARG A 245 13.57 -1.89 -10.72
C ARG A 245 13.29 -0.46 -10.28
N LEU A 246 12.02 -0.17 -10.01
CA LEU A 246 11.59 1.12 -9.47
C LEU A 246 10.63 0.92 -8.29
N VAL A 247 10.80 1.70 -7.23
CA VAL A 247 9.81 1.87 -6.16
C VAL A 247 9.28 3.30 -6.15
N LEU A 248 7.98 3.45 -5.96
CA LEU A 248 7.35 4.74 -5.66
C LEU A 248 6.62 4.67 -4.31
N ASP A 249 7.11 5.42 -3.33
CA ASP A 249 6.61 5.44 -1.95
C ASP A 249 6.16 6.86 -1.50
N SER A 250 4.88 7.23 -1.56
CA SER A 250 3.70 6.42 -1.92
C SER A 250 2.88 7.05 -3.03
N VAL A 251 2.16 6.21 -3.80
CA VAL A 251 1.20 6.71 -4.80
C VAL A 251 -0.04 7.34 -4.14
N SER A 252 -0.22 7.16 -2.83
CA SER A 252 -1.37 7.70 -2.11
C SER A 252 -1.38 9.22 -2.07
N LEU A 253 -0.21 9.86 -2.01
CA LEU A 253 -0.14 11.32 -2.14
C LEU A 253 -0.67 11.80 -3.49
N LEU A 254 -0.31 11.12 -4.58
CA LEU A 254 -0.85 11.40 -5.92
C LEU A 254 -2.38 11.25 -5.96
N GLU A 255 -2.92 10.20 -5.33
CA GLU A 255 -4.37 10.04 -5.26
C GLU A 255 -5.04 11.18 -4.47
N MET A 256 -4.39 11.72 -3.43
CA MET A 256 -4.95 12.75 -2.54
C MET A 256 -4.93 14.17 -3.12
N MET A 257 -4.15 14.43 -4.17
CA MET A 257 -4.01 15.78 -4.75
C MET A 257 -5.20 16.24 -5.59
N TYR A 258 -6.11 15.32 -5.94
CA TYR A 258 -7.25 15.61 -6.81
C TYR A 258 -8.56 15.33 -6.10
N ASP A 259 -9.36 16.36 -5.82
CA ASP A 259 -10.69 16.19 -5.21
C ASP A 259 -11.65 15.44 -6.14
N ASP A 260 -11.71 15.84 -7.43
CA ASP A 260 -12.59 15.25 -8.42
C ASP A 260 -12.20 13.80 -8.76
N GLN A 261 -13.13 12.86 -8.61
CA GLN A 261 -12.85 11.44 -8.82
C GLN A 261 -12.49 11.10 -10.27
N ALA A 262 -13.12 11.75 -11.26
CA ALA A 262 -12.85 11.46 -12.66
C ALA A 262 -11.46 11.95 -13.06
N LYS A 263 -11.08 13.15 -12.62
CA LYS A 263 -9.74 13.70 -12.80
C LYS A 263 -8.70 12.83 -12.11
N ARG A 264 -8.88 12.51 -10.83
CA ARG A 264 -7.98 11.63 -10.06
C ARG A 264 -7.70 10.31 -10.80
N ARG A 265 -8.76 9.64 -11.25
CA ARG A 265 -8.63 8.37 -12.00
C ARG A 265 -7.84 8.54 -13.29
N THR A 266 -8.05 9.65 -14.00
CA THR A 266 -7.35 9.93 -15.26
C THR A 266 -5.87 10.20 -15.01
N GLU A 267 -5.53 11.07 -14.05
CA GLU A 267 -4.13 11.42 -13.76
C GLU A 267 -3.34 10.22 -13.22
N VAL A 268 -3.91 9.46 -12.29
CA VAL A 268 -3.29 8.24 -11.77
C VAL A 268 -3.12 7.19 -12.87
N PHE A 269 -4.10 7.04 -13.76
CA PHE A 269 -3.99 6.15 -14.91
C PHE A 269 -2.86 6.56 -15.85
N ASP A 270 -2.80 7.82 -16.23
CA ASP A 270 -1.79 8.31 -17.16
C ASP A 270 -0.38 8.26 -16.57
N PHE A 271 -0.24 8.54 -15.26
CA PHE A 271 1.02 8.40 -14.54
C PHE A 271 1.49 6.95 -14.43
N THR A 272 0.64 6.04 -13.96
CA THR A 272 1.00 4.60 -13.88
C THR A 272 1.30 4.01 -15.26
N ARG A 273 0.62 4.51 -16.30
CA ARG A 273 0.87 4.12 -17.70
C ARG A 273 2.21 4.64 -18.21
N SER A 274 2.69 5.81 -17.78
CA SER A 274 4.01 6.31 -18.18
C SER A 274 5.13 5.45 -17.59
N LEU A 275 5.00 5.01 -16.33
CA LEU A 275 5.94 4.06 -15.70
C LEU A 275 6.00 2.73 -16.45
N LYS A 276 4.85 2.16 -16.83
CA LYS A 276 4.81 0.94 -17.67
C LYS A 276 5.51 1.12 -19.02
N GLN A 277 5.41 2.31 -19.62
CA GLN A 277 6.08 2.61 -20.90
C GLN A 277 7.58 2.80 -20.76
N ALA A 278 8.08 3.12 -19.56
CA ALA A 278 9.51 3.17 -19.28
C ALA A 278 10.15 1.78 -19.40
N GLY A 279 9.37 0.71 -19.22
CA GLY A 279 9.85 -0.67 -19.36
C GLY A 279 10.50 -1.24 -18.10
N VAL A 280 10.36 -0.56 -16.96
CA VAL A 280 10.91 -0.93 -15.65
C VAL A 280 9.91 -1.75 -14.83
N THR A 281 10.41 -2.68 -14.01
CA THR A 281 9.56 -3.41 -13.06
C THR A 281 9.28 -2.53 -11.84
N THR A 282 8.03 -2.12 -11.67
CA THR A 282 7.67 -1.06 -10.72
C THR A 282 6.90 -1.59 -9.53
N MET A 283 7.27 -1.19 -8.32
CA MET A 283 6.54 -1.42 -7.08
C MET A 283 5.98 -0.09 -6.54
N LEU A 284 4.66 0.04 -6.50
CA LEU A 284 4.00 1.16 -5.84
C LEU A 284 3.69 0.80 -4.39
N THR A 285 3.76 1.76 -3.47
CA THR A 285 3.10 1.62 -2.17
C THR A 285 1.83 2.45 -2.14
N SER A 286 0.81 1.96 -1.44
CA SER A 286 -0.46 2.65 -1.28
C SER A 286 -1.06 2.41 0.11
N GLU A 287 -1.62 3.46 0.69
CA GLU A 287 -2.43 3.35 1.90
C GLU A 287 -3.71 2.56 1.62
N ALA A 288 -4.04 1.65 2.52
CA ALA A 288 -5.32 0.96 2.50
C ALA A 288 -6.48 1.90 2.83
N SER A 289 -7.65 1.63 2.27
CA SER A 289 -8.89 2.29 2.67
C SER A 289 -9.26 1.98 4.13
N GLU A 290 -9.82 2.97 4.83
CA GLU A 290 -10.32 2.81 6.20
C GLU A 290 -11.47 1.78 6.28
N ASP A 291 -12.31 1.73 5.24
CA ASP A 291 -13.49 0.86 5.17
C ASP A 291 -13.18 -0.52 4.60
N ASN A 292 -12.10 -0.63 3.80
CA ASN A 292 -11.72 -1.86 3.14
C ASN A 292 -10.19 -2.04 3.12
N PRO A 293 -9.61 -2.89 3.99
CA PRO A 293 -8.16 -3.09 4.04
C PRO A 293 -7.58 -3.77 2.78
N TYR A 294 -8.43 -4.29 1.90
CA TYR A 294 -8.04 -4.95 0.64
C TYR A 294 -8.07 -4.04 -0.58
N ALA A 295 -8.33 -2.73 -0.41
CA ALA A 295 -8.36 -1.75 -1.49
C ALA A 295 -7.49 -0.54 -1.17
N SER A 296 -6.98 0.15 -2.20
CA SER A 296 -6.32 1.44 -1.98
C SER A 296 -7.31 2.45 -1.42
N ARG A 297 -6.81 3.55 -0.85
CA ARG A 297 -7.61 4.63 -0.27
C ARG A 297 -8.80 5.07 -1.14
N HIS A 298 -8.60 5.11 -2.47
CA HIS A 298 -9.64 5.47 -3.44
C HIS A 298 -10.10 4.33 -4.36
N GLY A 299 -9.58 3.11 -4.17
CA GLY A 299 -9.96 1.93 -4.94
C GLY A 299 -9.63 1.99 -6.43
N ILE A 300 -8.52 2.64 -6.78
CA ILE A 300 -8.11 2.87 -8.18
C ILE A 300 -6.91 1.98 -8.52
N ILE A 301 -5.90 1.96 -7.65
CA ILE A 301 -4.57 1.42 -7.96
C ILE A 301 -4.59 -0.10 -8.20
N GLU A 302 -5.41 -0.85 -7.47
CA GLU A 302 -5.54 -2.30 -7.62
C GLU A 302 -6.03 -2.74 -9.01
N TYR A 303 -6.73 -1.86 -9.74
CA TYR A 303 -7.21 -2.13 -11.10
C TYR A 303 -6.14 -1.84 -12.17
N LEU A 304 -5.26 -0.89 -11.90
CA LEU A 304 -4.24 -0.39 -12.85
C LEU A 304 -2.96 -1.23 -12.83
N THR A 305 -2.68 -1.82 -11.69
CA THR A 305 -1.54 -2.70 -11.44
C THR A 305 -1.78 -4.11 -11.98
N ASP A 306 -0.70 -4.86 -12.15
CA ASP A 306 -0.68 -6.25 -12.58
C ASP A 306 -0.53 -7.21 -11.39
N ALA A 307 0.13 -6.78 -10.31
CA ALA A 307 0.18 -7.50 -9.04
C ALA A 307 -0.28 -6.64 -7.86
N VAL A 308 -0.94 -7.25 -6.87
CA VAL A 308 -1.45 -6.60 -5.66
C VAL A 308 -1.10 -7.44 -4.44
N PHE A 309 -0.29 -6.86 -3.55
CA PHE A 309 0.08 -7.40 -2.25
C PHE A 309 -0.63 -6.61 -1.16
N VAL A 310 -1.29 -7.29 -0.22
CA VAL A 310 -2.05 -6.66 0.85
C VAL A 310 -1.38 -6.99 2.19
N LEU A 311 -0.96 -5.95 2.91
CA LEU A 311 -0.36 -6.01 4.25
C LEU A 311 -1.37 -5.53 5.29
N GLN A 312 -1.75 -6.42 6.20
CA GLN A 312 -2.82 -6.17 7.16
C GLN A 312 -2.44 -6.51 8.60
N TYR A 313 -3.05 -5.79 9.54
CA TYR A 313 -3.05 -6.19 10.95
C TYR A 313 -4.13 -7.24 11.18
N VAL A 314 -3.74 -8.39 11.71
CA VAL A 314 -4.67 -9.40 12.21
C VAL A 314 -4.76 -9.24 13.73
N ARG A 315 -5.92 -8.74 14.17
CA ARG A 315 -6.23 -8.55 15.59
C ARG A 315 -7.14 -9.69 16.05
N GLY A 316 -6.68 -10.45 17.03
CA GLY A 316 -7.51 -11.45 17.72
C GLY A 316 -7.97 -10.93 19.08
N ASP A 317 -9.09 -11.44 19.59
CA ASP A 317 -9.66 -11.01 20.88
C ASP A 317 -8.75 -11.28 22.08
N THR A 318 -7.86 -12.27 21.97
CA THR A 318 -7.00 -12.77 23.07
C THR A 318 -5.53 -12.92 22.69
N GLN A 319 -5.18 -12.63 21.45
CA GLN A 319 -3.83 -12.81 20.92
C GLN A 319 -3.23 -11.44 20.59
N GLU A 320 -1.90 -11.36 20.66
CA GLU A 320 -1.19 -10.17 20.21
C GLU A 320 -1.51 -9.87 18.73
N THR A 321 -1.55 -8.59 18.39
CA THR A 321 -1.75 -8.16 17.00
C THR A 321 -0.61 -8.73 16.16
N ARG A 322 -0.94 -9.46 15.10
CA ARG A 322 0.03 -9.98 14.14
C ARG A 322 -0.06 -9.22 12.82
N LEU A 323 1.02 -9.24 12.06
CA LEU A 323 1.03 -8.79 10.68
C LEU A 323 0.81 -9.97 9.74
N ALA A 324 0.09 -9.73 8.65
CA ALA A 324 -0.19 -10.73 7.65
C ALA A 324 -0.14 -10.16 6.23
N VAL A 325 0.34 -10.99 5.30
CA VAL A 325 0.41 -10.69 3.87
C VAL A 325 -0.53 -11.60 3.10
N GLU A 326 -1.16 -11.04 2.09
CA GLU A 326 -1.97 -11.76 1.12
C GLU A 326 -1.64 -11.28 -0.29
N ILE A 327 -1.56 -12.22 -1.23
CA ILE A 327 -1.45 -11.90 -2.65
C ILE A 327 -2.86 -11.89 -3.20
N GLN A 328 -3.39 -10.70 -3.49
CA GLN A 328 -4.75 -10.56 -4.02
C GLN A 328 -4.79 -10.89 -5.52
N LYS A 329 -3.72 -10.54 -6.25
CA LYS A 329 -3.63 -10.73 -7.70
C LYS A 329 -2.18 -10.77 -8.15
N ILE A 330 -1.87 -11.65 -9.10
CA ILE A 330 -0.73 -11.49 -10.03
C ILE A 330 -1.21 -11.86 -11.43
N ARG A 331 -1.18 -10.93 -12.38
CA ARG A 331 -1.51 -11.23 -13.77
C ARG A 331 -0.41 -12.10 -14.39
N ASN A 332 -0.82 -13.08 -15.19
CA ASN A 332 0.09 -14.00 -15.88
C ASN A 332 1.01 -14.80 -14.94
N ALA A 333 0.64 -14.98 -13.68
CA ALA A 333 1.31 -15.89 -12.76
C ALA A 333 0.26 -16.52 -11.84
N ASN A 334 0.49 -17.76 -11.43
CA ASN A 334 -0.31 -18.37 -10.38
C ASN A 334 0.35 -18.09 -9.02
N HIS A 335 -0.47 -17.98 -7.98
CA HIS A 335 0.00 -17.66 -6.64
C HIS A 335 -0.89 -18.30 -5.58
N SER A 336 -0.33 -18.42 -4.39
CA SER A 336 -1.06 -18.85 -3.20
C SER A 336 -2.21 -17.90 -2.90
N ARG A 337 -3.35 -18.47 -2.52
CA ARG A 337 -4.53 -17.74 -2.00
C ARG A 337 -4.57 -17.69 -0.47
N ALA A 338 -3.53 -18.17 0.19
CA ALA A 338 -3.46 -18.18 1.64
C ALA A 338 -2.98 -16.82 2.18
N THR A 339 -3.63 -16.33 3.23
CA THR A 339 -3.12 -15.25 4.05
C THR A 339 -2.05 -15.80 4.99
N LYS A 340 -0.84 -15.24 4.98
CA LYS A 340 0.31 -15.73 5.74
C LYS A 340 0.81 -14.70 6.75
N PRO A 341 1.17 -15.11 7.98
CA PRO A 341 1.74 -14.17 8.93
C PRO A 341 3.18 -13.85 8.53
N TYR A 342 3.64 -12.65 8.86
CA TYR A 342 5.03 -12.24 8.66
C TYR A 342 5.51 -11.39 9.83
N ASN A 343 6.83 -11.25 9.94
CA ASN A 343 7.47 -10.32 10.85
C ASN A 343 8.32 -9.31 10.10
N ILE A 344 8.47 -8.13 10.70
CA ILE A 344 9.46 -7.13 10.28
C ILE A 344 10.62 -7.22 11.25
N THR A 345 11.78 -7.60 10.73
CA THR A 345 13.04 -7.77 11.48
C THR A 345 14.08 -6.77 10.98
N LEU A 346 15.28 -6.79 11.57
CA LEU A 346 16.42 -6.02 11.05
C LEU A 346 16.88 -6.53 9.68
N ASP A 347 16.60 -7.79 9.33
CA ASP A 347 16.92 -8.35 8.01
C ASP A 347 15.83 -8.06 6.96
N GLY A 348 14.75 -7.38 7.36
CA GLY A 348 13.59 -7.08 6.51
C GLY A 348 12.34 -7.87 6.87
N ILE A 349 11.44 -8.01 5.89
CA ILE A 349 10.21 -8.80 5.98
C ILE A 349 10.53 -10.28 5.76
N ASP A 350 10.03 -11.12 6.65
CA ASP A 350 10.09 -12.59 6.54
C ASP A 350 8.70 -13.20 6.74
N VAL A 351 8.24 -13.97 5.74
CA VAL A 351 6.90 -14.56 5.70
C VAL A 351 6.96 -16.03 6.13
N TYR A 352 6.10 -16.40 7.08
CA TYR A 352 6.08 -17.76 7.61
C TYR A 352 5.38 -18.74 6.66
N GLN A 353 6.16 -19.56 5.96
CA GLN A 353 5.67 -20.55 4.99
C GLN A 353 4.63 -21.53 5.56
N GLN A 354 4.89 -22.11 6.74
CA GLN A 354 4.08 -23.19 7.32
C GLN A 354 2.98 -22.72 8.28
N ALA A 355 2.99 -21.44 8.65
CA ALA A 355 1.98 -20.91 9.55
C ALA A 355 0.67 -20.63 8.79
N SER A 356 -0.45 -20.99 9.42
CA SER A 356 -1.78 -20.50 9.05
C SER A 356 -2.23 -19.52 10.12
N ILE A 357 -2.87 -18.43 9.70
CA ILE A 357 -3.48 -17.47 10.62
C ILE A 357 -4.83 -18.00 11.15
N PHE A 358 -5.45 -18.94 10.42
CA PHE A 358 -6.74 -19.55 10.73
C PHE A 358 -6.62 -21.03 11.08
#